data_AF-A0A4U9HR71-F1
#
_entry.id   AF-A0A4U9HR71-F1
#
_cell.length_a   1.000
_cell.length_b   1.000
_cell.length_c   1.000
_cell.angle_alpha   90.00
_cell.angle_beta   90.00
_cell.angle_gamma   90.00
#
_symmetry.space_group_name_H-M   'P 1'
#
loop_
_entity.id
_entity.type
_entity.pdbx_description
1 polymer ?
#
loop_
_entity_poly.entity_id
_entity_poly.type
_entity_poly.pdbx_seq_one_letter_code
_entity_poly.pdbx_strand_id
1 'polypeptide(L)'
;MIDLLAQSNPHTRFTILRPRACLAPHDKVFIPRLAQMMHHYGSVLLPRGGDALVDMTYFDNAIHAMWLASQSECDQLPSGRAYNITNGEPRSLRSIVQKLIDELNIHWPDPLGALTRCWILLPAAWERLGTRLPKSLR
;
A
#
# COMPACT_ATOMS: atom_id res chain seq x y z
N MET A 1 11.31 3.32 24.92
CA MET A 1 12.01 2.01 24.95
C MET A 1 13.28 2.03 24.13
N ILE A 2 13.24 2.40 22.85
CA ILE A 2 14.46 2.48 22.02
C ILE A 2 15.41 3.59 22.48
N ASP A 3 14.89 4.72 22.95
CA ASP A 3 15.74 5.80 23.50
C ASP A 3 16.55 5.34 24.71
N LEU A 4 15.97 4.50 25.57
CA LEU A 4 16.67 3.91 26.71
C LEU A 4 17.76 2.93 26.26
N LEU A 5 17.50 2.12 25.23
CA LEU A 5 18.50 1.22 24.66
C LEU A 5 19.67 2.00 24.03
N ALA A 6 19.37 3.10 23.35
CA ALA A 6 20.37 3.99 22.76
C ALA A 6 21.23 4.68 23.84
N GLN A 7 20.63 5.12 24.94
CA GLN A 7 21.35 5.71 26.07
C GLN A 7 22.23 4.68 26.79
N SER A 8 21.77 3.44 26.93
CA SER A 8 22.51 2.37 27.61
C SER A 8 23.65 1.76 26.78
N ASN A 9 23.69 2.00 25.46
CA ASN A 9 24.71 1.43 24.56
C ASN A 9 25.33 2.53 23.68
N PRO A 10 26.20 3.40 24.23
CA PRO A 10 26.76 4.54 23.50
C PRO A 10 27.68 4.16 22.33
N HIS A 11 28.19 2.93 22.31
CA HIS A 11 29.01 2.39 21.21
C HIS A 11 28.17 1.77 20.08
N THR A 12 26.84 1.76 20.19
CA THR A 12 25.94 1.18 19.19
C THR A 12 24.91 2.22 18.77
N ARG A 13 24.88 2.54 17.48
CA ARG A 13 23.87 3.43 16.91
C ARG A 13 22.62 2.63 16.56
N PHE A 14 21.47 3.10 17.02
CA PHE A 14 20.17 2.55 16.65
C PHE A 14 19.52 3.47 15.63
N THR A 15 19.12 2.93 14.49
CA THR A 15 18.34 3.67 13.48
C THR A 15 17.12 2.85 13.14
N ILE A 16 15.93 3.45 13.26
CA ILE A 16 14.68 2.75 12.99
C ILE A 16 14.19 3.18 11.60
N LEU A 17 14.12 2.23 10.68
CA LEU A 17 13.53 2.47 9.35
C LEU A 17 12.09 1.96 9.34
N ARG A 18 11.16 2.81 8.89
CA ARG A 18 9.72 2.51 8.81
C ARG A 18 9.27 2.61 7.36
N PRO A 19 9.52 1.59 6.54
CA PRO A 19 9.00 1.57 5.18
C PRO A 19 7.49 1.37 5.20
N ARG A 20 6.79 2.01 4.26
CA ARG A 20 5.35 1.86 4.08
C ARG A 20 5.07 1.07 2.81
N ALA A 21 4.14 0.13 2.92
CA ALA A 21 3.59 -0.65 1.80
C ALA A 21 4.70 -1.09 0.82
N CYS A 22 5.62 -1.92 1.31
CA CYS A 22 6.73 -2.41 0.50
C CYS A 22 6.21 -3.23 -0.67
N LEU A 23 6.59 -2.86 -1.89
CA LEU A 23 6.27 -3.60 -3.10
C LEU A 23 7.54 -4.23 -3.67
N ALA A 24 7.50 -5.54 -3.94
CA ALA A 24 8.57 -6.28 -4.59
C ALA A 24 8.02 -6.97 -5.85
N PRO A 25 8.86 -7.25 -6.88
CA PRO A 25 8.42 -7.97 -8.07
C PRO A 25 7.83 -9.36 -7.77
N HIS A 26 8.25 -9.97 -6.66
CA HIS A 26 7.79 -11.29 -6.20
C HIS A 26 6.99 -11.17 -4.91
N ASP A 27 6.23 -10.08 -4.76
CA ASP A 27 5.41 -9.89 -3.58
C ASP A 27 4.43 -11.06 -3.39
N LYS A 28 4.46 -11.63 -2.18
CA LYS A 28 3.66 -12.80 -1.80
C LYS A 28 2.36 -12.43 -1.12
N VAL A 29 2.17 -11.15 -0.77
CA VAL A 29 1.07 -10.73 0.10
C VAL A 29 0.08 -9.83 -0.62
N PHE A 30 0.49 -8.67 -1.12
CA PHE A 30 -0.45 -7.70 -1.69
C PHE A 30 -0.92 -8.13 -3.07
N ILE A 31 0.00 -8.45 -3.98
CA ILE A 31 -0.34 -8.86 -5.36
C ILE A 31 -1.19 -10.13 -5.40
N PRO A 32 -0.82 -11.24 -4.74
CA PRO A 32 -1.60 -12.47 -4.82
C PRO A 32 -2.96 -12.35 -4.13
N ARG A 33 -3.05 -11.60 -3.02
CA ARG A 33 -4.32 -11.38 -2.33
C ARG A 33 -5.27 -10.53 -3.16
N LEU A 34 -4.75 -9.50 -3.84
CA LEU A 34 -5.54 -8.69 -4.75
C LEU A 34 -6.01 -9.53 -5.94
N ALA A 35 -5.14 -10.33 -6.55
CA ALA A 35 -5.51 -11.27 -7.62
C ALA A 35 -6.58 -12.28 -7.16
N GLN A 36 -6.42 -12.87 -5.97
CA GLN A 36 -7.39 -13.80 -5.40
C GLN A 36 -8.76 -13.12 -5.18
N MET A 37 -8.78 -11.89 -4.66
CA MET A 37 -10.02 -11.13 -4.51
C MET A 37 -10.68 -10.85 -5.87
N MET A 38 -9.90 -10.48 -6.88
CA MET A 38 -10.39 -10.26 -8.24
C MET A 38 -10.98 -11.54 -8.84
N HIS A 39 -10.30 -12.68 -8.69
CA HIS A 39 -10.75 -13.97 -9.21
C HIS A 39 -12.02 -14.49 -8.50
N HIS A 40 -12.13 -14.35 -7.18
CA HIS A 40 -13.27 -14.90 -6.44
C HIS A 40 -14.52 -14.01 -6.45
N TYR A 41 -14.35 -12.70 -6.31
CA TYR A 41 -15.49 -11.78 -6.13
C TYR A 41 -15.87 -11.04 -7.41
N GLY A 42 -15.05 -11.12 -8.46
CA GLY A 42 -15.27 -10.39 -9.71
C GLY A 42 -15.50 -8.90 -9.47
N SER A 43 -14.91 -8.33 -8.41
CA SER A 43 -14.93 -6.92 -8.03
C SER A 43 -13.93 -6.66 -6.89
N VAL A 44 -13.30 -5.49 -6.87
CA VAL A 44 -12.44 -5.04 -5.76
C VAL A 44 -13.07 -3.80 -5.13
N LEU A 45 -13.45 -3.90 -3.86
CA LEU A 45 -13.93 -2.75 -3.11
C LEU A 45 -12.75 -1.86 -2.71
N LEU A 46 -12.67 -0.67 -3.29
CA LEU A 46 -11.63 0.29 -2.98
C LEU A 46 -12.13 1.33 -1.96
N PRO A 47 -11.39 1.57 -0.86
CA PRO A 47 -11.71 2.63 0.09
C PRO A 47 -11.83 3.99 -0.61
N ARG A 48 -12.85 4.78 -0.26
CA ARG A 48 -13.13 6.10 -0.88
C ARG A 48 -13.19 6.01 -2.42
N GLY A 49 -13.78 4.93 -2.95
CA GLY A 49 -13.92 4.71 -4.38
C GLY A 49 -12.60 4.50 -5.13
N GLY A 50 -11.46 4.40 -4.46
CA GLY A 50 -10.13 4.25 -5.09
C GLY A 50 -9.27 5.52 -5.11
N ASP A 51 -9.78 6.64 -4.57
CA ASP A 51 -9.06 7.92 -4.56
C ASP A 51 -8.11 8.05 -3.36
N ALA A 52 -8.04 7.03 -2.50
CA ALA A 52 -7.04 6.96 -1.44
C ALA A 52 -5.63 6.96 -2.05
N LEU A 53 -4.84 7.98 -1.71
CA LEU A 53 -3.43 8.05 -2.07
C LEU A 53 -2.63 7.08 -1.22
N VAL A 54 -1.89 6.20 -1.89
CA VAL A 54 -0.98 5.25 -1.27
C VAL A 54 0.41 5.50 -1.85
N ASP A 55 1.37 5.63 -0.95
CA ASP A 55 2.79 5.66 -1.28
C ASP A 55 3.36 4.28 -0.95
N MET A 56 3.69 3.54 -2.01
CA MET A 56 4.28 2.21 -1.92
C MET A 56 5.79 2.34 -2.11
N THR A 57 6.54 1.83 -1.15
CA THR A 57 8.01 1.85 -1.23
C THR A 57 8.48 0.64 -2.01
N TYR A 58 9.27 0.83 -3.07
CA TYR A 58 9.89 -0.30 -3.76
C TYR A 58 10.91 -0.99 -2.84
N PHE A 59 10.97 -2.32 -2.87
CA PHE A 59 11.80 -3.09 -1.95
C PHE A 59 13.28 -2.68 -2.02
N ASP A 60 13.80 -2.42 -3.22
CA ASP A 60 15.18 -1.98 -3.39
C ASP A 60 15.45 -0.62 -2.74
N ASN A 61 14.46 0.27 -2.67
CA ASN A 61 14.60 1.55 -1.97
C ASN A 61 14.67 1.36 -0.46
N ALA A 62 13.96 0.37 0.09
CA ALA A 62 14.09 0.02 1.50
C ALA A 62 15.48 -0.57 1.80
N ILE A 63 16.00 -1.44 0.92
CA ILE A 63 17.37 -1.98 1.03
C ILE A 63 18.38 -0.83 0.94
N HIS A 64 18.22 0.06 -0.03
CA HIS A 64 19.10 1.21 -0.19
C HIS A 64 19.11 2.10 1.05
N ALA A 65 17.95 2.31 1.69
CA ALA A 65 17.89 3.03 2.96
C ALA A 65 18.62 2.29 4.10
N MET A 66 18.55 0.96 4.16
CA MET A 66 19.32 0.16 5.14
C MET A 66 20.83 0.28 4.91
N TRP A 67 21.24 0.25 3.64
CA TRP A 67 22.64 0.41 3.25
C TRP A 67 23.16 1.81 3.61
N LEU A 68 22.42 2.87 3.27
CA LEU A 68 22.73 4.26 3.65
C LEU A 68 22.79 4.44 5.17
N ALA A 69 21.84 3.84 5.90
CA ALA A 69 21.83 3.90 7.36
C ALA A 69 23.08 3.27 8.00
N SER A 70 23.80 2.41 7.28
CA SER A 70 25.04 1.77 7.72
C SER A 70 26.30 2.53 7.31
N GLN A 71 26.19 3.60 6.51
CA GLN A 71 27.33 4.39 6.07
C GLN A 71 27.75 5.43 7.12
N SER A 72 29.01 5.86 7.05
CA SER A 72 29.61 6.80 8.01
C SER A 72 29.03 8.21 7.91
N GLU A 73 28.47 8.59 6.76
CA GLU A 73 27.76 9.86 6.58
C GLU A 73 26.53 9.94 7.51
N CYS A 74 25.93 8.80 7.84
CA CYS A 74 24.80 8.72 8.76
C CYS A 74 25.22 8.69 10.24
N ASP A 75 26.52 8.68 10.57
CA ASP A 75 26.98 8.66 11.96
C ASP A 75 26.77 9.99 12.68
N GLN A 76 26.56 11.08 11.94
CA GLN A 76 26.15 12.36 12.52
C GLN A 76 24.67 12.40 12.93
N LEU A 77 23.88 11.40 12.53
CA LEU A 77 22.46 11.35 12.86
C LEU A 77 22.24 10.89 14.31
N PRO A 78 21.21 11.43 14.99
CA PRO A 78 20.90 11.03 16.35
C PRO A 78 20.49 9.56 16.43
N SER A 79 21.10 8.82 17.37
CA SER A 79 20.74 7.45 17.71
C SER A 79 19.32 7.37 18.28
N GLY A 80 18.61 6.28 17.97
CA GLY A 80 17.24 6.02 18.39
C GLY A 80 16.15 6.66 17.52
N ARG A 81 16.54 7.48 16.52
CA ARG A 81 15.57 8.19 15.68
C ARG A 81 14.90 7.26 14.66
N ALA A 82 13.60 7.51 14.43
CA ALA A 82 12.81 6.82 13.42
C ALA A 82 12.67 7.64 12.13
N TYR A 83 12.88 6.98 11.00
CA TYR A 83 12.78 7.54 9.66
C TYR A 83 11.74 6.78 8.85
N ASN A 84 10.78 7.50 8.29
CA ASN A 84 9.81 6.93 7.37
C ASN A 84 10.44 6.88 5.98
N ILE A 85 10.46 5.70 5.38
CA ILE A 85 10.91 5.54 3.99
C ILE A 85 9.70 5.69 3.07
N THR A 86 9.84 6.55 2.07
CA THR A 86 8.81 6.94 1.11
C THR A 86 9.44 6.99 -0.27
N ASN A 87 8.68 6.68 -1.31
CA ASN A 87 9.14 6.85 -2.68
C ASN A 87 8.92 8.28 -3.21
N GLY A 88 8.21 9.13 -2.46
CA GLY A 88 7.86 10.48 -2.88
C GLY A 88 6.82 10.54 -4.01
N GLU A 89 6.33 9.39 -4.47
CA GLU A 89 5.38 9.26 -5.57
C GLU A 89 4.05 8.66 -5.09
N PRO A 90 3.21 9.43 -4.35
CA PRO A 90 1.89 8.95 -3.98
C PRO A 90 1.04 8.72 -5.23
N ARG A 91 0.49 7.51 -5.36
CA ARG A 91 -0.42 7.14 -6.45
C ARG A 91 -1.79 6.81 -5.87
N SER A 92 -2.85 7.06 -6.63
CA SER A 92 -4.18 6.62 -6.20
C SER A 92 -4.25 5.10 -6.23
N LEU A 93 -4.92 4.50 -5.25
CA LEU A 93 -5.11 3.05 -5.21
C LEU A 93 -5.77 2.54 -6.50
N ARG A 94 -6.69 3.32 -7.08
CA ARG A 94 -7.25 3.05 -8.41
C ARG A 94 -6.18 2.89 -9.49
N SER A 95 -5.23 3.82 -9.59
CA SER A 95 -4.19 3.77 -10.63
C SER A 95 -3.25 2.58 -10.44
N ILE A 96 -2.98 2.19 -9.19
CA ILE A 96 -2.17 1.03 -8.85
C ILE A 96 -2.88 -0.27 -9.29
N VAL A 97 -4.16 -0.41 -8.94
CA VAL A 97 -4.95 -1.59 -9.30
C VAL A 97 -5.14 -1.69 -10.81
N GLN A 98 -5.39 -0.58 -11.50
CA GLN A 98 -5.52 -0.59 -12.96
C GLN A 98 -4.24 -1.07 -13.63
N LYS A 99 -3.08 -0.51 -13.26
CA LYS A 99 -1.78 -0.98 -13.78
C LYS A 99 -1.56 -2.45 -13.51
N LEU A 100 -1.95 -2.95 -12.34
CA LEU A 100 -1.79 -4.36 -12.02
C LEU A 100 -2.66 -5.25 -12.91
N ILE A 101 -3.90 -4.85 -13.18
CA ILE A 101 -4.80 -5.59 -14.07
C ILE A 101 -4.22 -5.63 -15.49
N ASP A 102 -3.72 -4.50 -15.97
CA ASP A 102 -3.13 -4.37 -17.30
C ASP A 102 -1.90 -5.28 -17.44
N GLU A 103 -1.03 -5.34 -16.42
CA GLU A 103 0.19 -6.16 -16.41
C GLU A 103 -0.09 -7.67 -16.21
N LEU A 104 -1.07 -8.03 -15.38
CA LEU A 104 -1.43 -9.44 -15.14
C LEU A 104 -2.33 -10.01 -16.26
N ASN A 105 -2.71 -9.20 -17.24
CA ASN A 105 -3.63 -9.54 -18.33
C ASN A 105 -4.90 -10.26 -17.84
N ILE A 106 -5.42 -9.83 -16.69
CA ILE A 106 -6.60 -10.44 -16.08
C ILE A 106 -7.82 -9.95 -16.85
N HIS A 107 -8.35 -10.82 -17.70
CA HIS A 107 -9.63 -10.60 -18.34
C HIS A 107 -10.75 -10.70 -17.30
N TRP A 108 -11.50 -9.62 -17.14
CA TRP A 108 -12.71 -9.65 -16.32
C TRP A 108 -13.74 -10.57 -16.97
N PRO A 109 -14.26 -11.60 -16.29
CA PRO A 109 -15.42 -12.31 -16.78
C PRO A 109 -16.60 -11.35 -16.66
N ASP A 110 -16.95 -10.74 -17.79
CA ASP A 110 -18.07 -9.79 -17.90
C ASP A 110 -19.38 -10.59 -17.75
N PRO A 111 -20.14 -10.49 -16.64
CA PRO A 111 -21.42 -11.21 -16.54
C PRO A 111 -22.54 -10.42 -17.24
N LEU A 112 -22.30 -9.13 -17.53
CA LEU A 112 -23.26 -8.18 -18.09
C LEU A 112 -22.49 -7.24 -19.02
N GLY A 113 -22.39 -7.65 -20.29
CA GLY A 113 -21.69 -6.89 -21.33
C GLY A 113 -22.04 -5.40 -21.31
N ALA A 114 -20.99 -4.59 -21.42
CA ALA A 114 -21.03 -3.18 -21.82
C ALA A 114 -21.65 -2.14 -20.86
N LEU A 115 -22.29 -2.50 -19.73
CA LEU A 115 -22.77 -1.52 -18.73
C LEU A 115 -21.85 -1.36 -17.50
N THR A 116 -20.89 -2.26 -17.32
CA THR A 116 -20.05 -2.38 -16.12
C THR A 116 -18.73 -1.61 -16.19
N ARG A 117 -18.56 -0.70 -17.17
CA ARG A 117 -17.45 0.28 -17.20
C ARG A 117 -17.52 1.31 -16.06
N CYS A 118 -18.55 1.29 -15.22
CA CYS A 118 -18.77 2.23 -14.13
C CYS A 118 -18.54 1.63 -12.74
N TRP A 119 -17.32 1.19 -12.42
CA TRP A 119 -16.90 1.00 -11.01
C TRP A 119 -15.87 2.03 -10.55
N ILE A 120 -15.38 2.85 -11.49
CA ILE A 120 -14.42 3.93 -11.22
C ILE A 120 -15.10 5.26 -10.84
N LEU A 121 -16.42 5.41 -11.04
CA LEU A 121 -17.11 6.70 -10.98
C LEU A 121 -18.35 6.81 -10.08
N LEU A 122 -18.48 5.98 -9.05
CA LEU A 122 -19.60 6.17 -8.12
C LEU A 122 -19.17 6.31 -6.65
N PRO A 123 -18.53 7.43 -6.28
CA PRO A 123 -18.77 8.02 -4.96
C PRO A 123 -20.30 8.14 -4.70
N ALA A 124 -21.07 8.49 -5.74
CA ALA A 124 -22.50 8.80 -5.64
C ALA A 124 -23.46 7.59 -5.51
N ALA A 125 -23.08 6.37 -5.90
CA ALA A 125 -23.97 5.20 -5.72
C ALA A 125 -23.85 4.59 -4.32
N TRP A 126 -22.69 4.69 -3.69
CA TRP A 126 -22.48 4.21 -2.32
C TRP A 126 -23.33 5.01 -1.30
N GLU A 127 -23.40 6.33 -1.45
CA GLU A 127 -24.26 7.18 -0.62
C GLU A 127 -25.76 6.89 -0.80
N ARG A 128 -26.21 6.54 -2.01
CA ARG A 128 -27.62 6.18 -2.26
C ARG A 128 -27.98 4.78 -1.76
N LEU A 129 -27.06 3.81 -1.81
CA LEU A 129 -27.28 2.44 -1.32
C LEU A 129 -27.17 2.30 0.21
N GLY A 130 -26.38 3.14 0.89
CA GLY A 130 -26.27 3.17 2.35
C GLY A 130 -27.58 3.50 3.08
N THR A 131 -28.57 4.08 2.39
CA THR A 131 -29.89 4.41 2.96
C THR A 131 -30.92 3.26 2.88
N ARG A 132 -30.59 2.13 2.24
CA ARG A 132 -31.56 1.04 1.98
C ARG A 132 -31.21 -0.34 2.53
N LEU A 133 -30.16 -0.48 3.35
CA LEU A 133 -29.92 -1.76 4.03
C LEU A 133 -30.69 -1.82 5.37
N PRO A 134 -31.55 -2.84 5.59
CA PRO A 134 -32.25 -3.02 6.84
C PRO A 134 -31.27 -3.32 7.99
N LYS A 135 -31.57 -2.77 9.18
CA LYS A 135 -30.73 -2.77 10.39
C LYS A 135 -30.44 -4.14 11.03
N SER A 136 -30.67 -5.26 10.33
CA SER A 136 -30.64 -6.61 10.92
C SER A 136 -29.32 -7.37 10.80
N LEU A 137 -28.24 -6.74 10.32
CA LEU A 137 -26.89 -7.31 10.39
C LEU A 137 -25.87 -6.25 10.85
N ARG A 138 -26.01 -5.85 12.12
CA ARG A 138 -24.92 -5.28 12.91
C ARG A 138 -24.46 -6.31 13.93
#